data_AF-A0A7Z2ZVX3-F1
#
_entry.id   AF-A0A7Z2ZVX3-F1
#
_cell.length_a   1.000
_cell.length_b   1.000
_cell.length_c   1.000
_cell.angle_alpha   90.00
_cell.angle_beta   90.00
_cell.angle_gamma   90.00
#
_symmetry.space_group_name_H-M   'P 1'
#
loop_
_entity.id
_entity.type
_entity.pdbx_description
1 polymer ?
#
loop_
_entity_poly.entity_id
_entity_poly.type
_entity_poly.pdbx_seq_one_letter_code
_entity_poly.pdbx_strand_id
1 'polypeptide(L)'
;MPLNAIRKMLAGVSLFACASVFAAPLTVNLAGIQSNGIAGNPDNTVQTYDVGANATITSIAYAVGLSAFGTSWLSDIGLAFTNSDGTGVLFNPGLGNDGPGTASYAGNIDLADLGLDFNVGADGILRLEFYDYYDDLAGADGRWDSGAITFGVASATTQDVPEPATALLLGGGLALMGYAGRRKASNGAASNGAAPAGR
;
A
#
# COMPACT_ATOMS: atom_id res chain seq x y z
N MET A 1 41.63 17.36 -18.26
CA MET A 1 40.27 17.96 -18.19
C MET A 1 40.20 18.81 -16.93
N PRO A 2 39.82 20.09 -16.98
CA PRO A 2 39.85 20.94 -15.79
C PRO A 2 38.70 20.56 -14.85
N LEU A 3 38.99 20.43 -13.55
CA LEU A 3 38.05 19.98 -12.50
C LEU A 3 36.72 20.76 -12.46
N ASN A 4 36.69 21.98 -13.02
CA ASN A 4 35.49 22.82 -13.10
C ASN A 4 34.39 22.25 -14.01
N ALA A 5 34.73 21.40 -14.99
CA ALA A 5 33.74 20.75 -15.84
C ALA A 5 32.99 19.61 -15.12
N ILE A 6 33.66 18.93 -14.19
CA ILE A 6 33.09 17.82 -13.41
C ILE A 6 32.10 18.34 -12.36
N ARG A 7 32.40 19.49 -11.73
CA ARG A 7 31.47 20.15 -10.78
C ARG A 7 30.16 20.63 -11.42
N LYS A 8 30.20 21.10 -12.67
CA LYS A 8 28.98 21.52 -13.39
C LYS A 8 28.12 20.34 -13.88
N MET A 9 28.72 19.16 -14.10
CA MET A 9 27.98 17.95 -14.46
C MET A 9 27.25 17.32 -13.27
N LEU A 10 27.80 17.44 -12.05
CA LEU A 10 27.21 16.85 -10.85
C LEU A 10 26.00 17.62 -10.31
N ALA A 11 25.85 18.90 -10.69
CA ALA A 11 24.76 19.77 -10.23
C ALA A 11 23.44 19.58 -11.00
N GLY A 12 23.42 18.79 -12.08
CA GLY A 12 22.24 18.63 -12.96
C GLY A 12 21.51 17.30 -12.86
N VAL A 13 22.02 16.34 -12.08
CA VAL A 13 21.40 15.01 -11.90
C VAL A 13 20.59 15.00 -10.61
N SER A 14 19.66 15.93 -10.47
CA SER A 14 18.57 15.79 -9.49
C SER A 14 17.57 14.82 -10.10
N LEU A 15 17.78 13.53 -9.79
CA LEU A 15 16.93 12.42 -10.17
C LEU A 15 15.54 12.66 -9.53
N PHE A 16 14.59 13.22 -10.27
CA PHE A 16 13.18 13.13 -9.92
C PHE A 16 12.75 11.67 -10.12
N ALA A 17 13.07 10.84 -9.15
CA ALA A 17 12.46 9.53 -9.01
C ALA A 17 11.01 9.76 -8.56
N CYS A 18 10.11 9.95 -9.52
CA CYS A 18 8.68 9.76 -9.25
C CYS A 18 8.50 8.26 -9.04
N ALA A 19 8.46 7.81 -7.79
CA ALA A 19 8.03 6.46 -7.48
C ALA A 19 6.53 6.39 -7.82
N SER A 20 6.18 5.58 -8.82
CA SER A 20 4.80 5.21 -9.08
C SER A 20 4.28 4.46 -7.86
N VAL A 21 3.34 5.03 -7.11
CA VAL A 21 2.61 4.27 -6.09
C VAL A 21 1.59 3.41 -6.83
N PHE A 22 1.87 2.13 -6.98
CA PHE A 22 0.89 1.17 -7.46
C PHE A 22 0.03 0.76 -6.27
N ALA A 23 -1.30 0.76 -6.40
CA ALA A 23 -2.15 0.12 -5.41
C ALA A 23 -1.75 -1.36 -5.28
N ALA A 24 -1.32 -1.73 -4.09
CA ALA A 24 -1.01 -3.08 -3.70
C ALA A 24 -1.99 -3.51 -2.61
N PRO A 25 -2.35 -4.81 -2.54
CA PRO A 25 -3.15 -5.30 -1.43
C PRO A 25 -2.49 -4.98 -0.09
N LEU A 26 -3.28 -4.50 0.87
CA LEU A 26 -2.83 -4.26 2.23
C LEU A 26 -3.14 -5.49 3.08
N THR A 27 -2.12 -6.13 3.66
CA THR A 27 -2.32 -7.22 4.65
C THR A 27 -2.05 -6.72 6.05
N VAL A 28 -3.01 -6.91 6.96
CA VAL A 28 -2.94 -6.51 8.36
C VAL A 28 -3.00 -7.73 9.27
N ASN A 29 -2.03 -7.86 10.17
CA ASN A 29 -2.03 -8.88 11.22
C ASN A 29 -2.98 -8.45 12.34
N LEU A 30 -3.90 -9.34 12.72
CA LEU A 30 -4.94 -9.08 13.71
C LEU A 30 -4.66 -9.73 15.07
N ALA A 31 -3.57 -10.48 15.19
CA ALA A 31 -3.26 -11.23 16.39
C ALA A 31 -3.10 -10.33 17.63
N GLY A 32 -3.84 -10.68 18.68
CA GLY A 32 -3.77 -10.09 20.00
C GLY A 32 -4.68 -8.89 20.23
N ILE A 33 -5.39 -8.39 19.21
CA ILE A 33 -6.22 -7.17 19.29
C ILE A 33 -7.50 -7.44 20.10
N GLN A 34 -7.89 -6.48 20.94
CA GLN A 34 -9.09 -6.58 21.79
C GLN A 34 -10.26 -5.82 21.17
N SER A 35 -11.46 -6.35 21.40
CA SER A 35 -12.75 -5.70 21.17
C SER A 35 -13.39 -5.43 22.54
N ASN A 36 -13.73 -4.17 22.83
CA ASN A 36 -14.14 -3.74 24.18
C ASN A 36 -15.58 -3.18 24.25
N GLY A 37 -16.22 -2.97 23.11
CA GLY A 37 -17.58 -2.44 23.08
C GLY A 37 -17.89 -1.81 21.74
N ILE A 38 -19.04 -1.12 21.68
CA ILE A 38 -19.62 -0.63 20.42
C ILE A 38 -18.66 0.25 19.61
N ALA A 39 -18.81 0.23 18.28
CA ALA A 39 -18.05 1.12 17.40
C ALA A 39 -18.19 2.59 17.84
N GLY A 40 -17.08 3.31 17.90
CA GLY A 40 -16.92 4.65 18.47
C GLY A 40 -16.51 4.67 19.95
N ASN A 41 -16.48 3.53 20.65
CA ASN A 41 -16.04 3.48 22.04
C ASN A 41 -14.55 3.91 22.15
N PRO A 42 -14.20 4.85 23.04
CA PRO A 42 -12.82 5.33 23.21
C PRO A 42 -11.81 4.25 23.62
N ASP A 43 -12.27 3.15 24.21
CA ASP A 43 -11.43 2.03 24.61
C ASP A 43 -11.19 1.03 23.45
N ASN A 44 -11.86 1.19 22.30
CA ASN A 44 -11.63 0.35 21.13
C ASN A 44 -10.24 0.57 20.55
N THR A 45 -9.65 -0.52 20.03
CA THR A 45 -8.41 -0.40 19.28
C THR A 45 -8.71 0.21 17.91
N VAL A 46 -8.05 1.31 17.58
CA VAL A 46 -8.12 1.95 16.26
C VAL A 46 -6.75 1.94 15.62
N GLN A 47 -6.67 1.48 14.38
CA GLN A 47 -5.48 1.47 13.55
C GLN A 47 -5.76 2.24 12.25
N THR A 48 -4.74 2.89 11.71
CA THR A 48 -4.85 3.61 10.44
C THR A 48 -3.72 3.24 9.51
N TYR A 49 -4.04 3.14 8.22
CA TYR A 49 -3.11 2.73 7.18
C TYR A 49 -3.26 3.66 5.98
N ASP A 50 -2.13 4.13 5.44
CA ASP A 50 -2.10 4.83 4.16
C ASP A 50 -2.11 3.79 3.03
N VAL A 51 -3.20 3.77 2.26
CA VAL A 51 -3.39 2.89 1.10
C VAL A 51 -3.32 3.67 -0.22
N GLY A 52 -2.97 4.95 -0.15
CA GLY A 52 -2.88 5.86 -1.28
C GLY A 52 -4.12 6.75 -1.43
N ALA A 53 -3.86 8.03 -1.70
CA ALA A 53 -4.90 9.03 -1.93
C ALA A 53 -5.87 8.59 -3.04
N ASN A 54 -7.16 8.71 -2.74
CA ASN A 54 -8.29 8.32 -3.57
C ASN A 54 -8.28 6.83 -3.96
N ALA A 55 -7.60 5.95 -3.23
CA ALA A 55 -7.73 4.52 -3.46
C ALA A 55 -9.16 4.04 -3.13
N THR A 56 -9.58 2.98 -3.80
CA THR A 56 -10.86 2.29 -3.52
C THR A 56 -10.56 0.94 -2.90
N ILE A 57 -11.23 0.64 -1.78
CA ILE A 57 -11.21 -0.68 -1.16
C ILE A 57 -12.24 -1.55 -1.85
N THR A 58 -11.80 -2.65 -2.47
CA THR A 58 -12.64 -3.44 -3.39
C THR A 58 -12.96 -4.84 -2.88
N SER A 59 -12.15 -5.38 -1.98
CA SER A 59 -12.38 -6.72 -1.43
C SER A 59 -11.71 -6.91 -0.09
N ILE A 60 -12.11 -7.96 0.62
CA ILE A 60 -11.39 -8.49 1.77
C ILE A 60 -11.18 -9.99 1.63
N ALA A 61 -10.03 -10.47 2.08
CA ALA A 61 -9.77 -11.88 2.31
C ALA A 61 -9.23 -12.06 3.73
N TYR A 62 -9.81 -12.95 4.50
CA TYR A 62 -9.49 -13.08 5.92
C TYR A 62 -9.36 -14.55 6.32
N ALA A 63 -8.51 -14.78 7.32
CA ALA A 63 -8.42 -16.01 8.07
C ALA A 63 -8.03 -15.65 9.50
N VAL A 64 -8.96 -15.76 10.44
CA VAL A 64 -8.86 -15.19 11.79
C VAL A 64 -9.35 -16.17 12.84
N GLY A 65 -8.73 -16.12 14.02
CA GLY A 65 -9.22 -16.79 15.23
C GLY A 65 -9.73 -15.75 16.21
N LEU A 66 -10.92 -15.99 16.78
CA LEU A 66 -11.57 -15.10 17.72
C LEU A 66 -11.91 -15.84 19.01
N SER A 67 -11.88 -15.11 20.12
CA SER A 67 -12.45 -15.52 21.39
C SER A 67 -13.41 -14.47 21.91
N ALA A 68 -14.65 -14.87 22.18
CA ALA A 68 -15.61 -14.10 22.95
C ALA A 68 -15.55 -14.51 24.43
N PHE A 69 -15.51 -13.54 25.32
CA PHE A 69 -15.30 -13.75 26.74
C PHE A 69 -16.61 -13.68 27.53
N GLY A 70 -16.69 -14.45 28.62
CA GLY A 70 -17.83 -14.38 29.54
C GLY A 70 -19.18 -14.64 28.85
N THR A 71 -20.03 -13.61 28.85
CA THR A 71 -21.37 -13.63 28.26
C THR A 71 -21.44 -13.08 26.84
N SER A 72 -20.36 -12.51 26.32
CA SER A 72 -20.28 -11.93 24.97
C SER A 72 -20.34 -13.02 23.90
N TRP A 73 -20.70 -12.65 22.66
CA TRP A 73 -20.87 -13.59 21.56
C TRP A 73 -19.83 -13.41 20.45
N LEU A 74 -19.47 -14.52 19.82
CA LEU A 74 -18.58 -14.51 18.65
C LEU A 74 -19.18 -13.74 17.47
N SER A 75 -20.51 -13.63 17.38
CA SER A 75 -21.21 -12.85 16.37
C SER A 75 -21.09 -11.33 16.58
N ASP A 76 -20.82 -10.88 17.80
CA ASP A 76 -20.77 -9.46 18.12
C ASP A 76 -19.39 -8.84 17.91
N ILE A 77 -18.32 -9.65 18.01
CA ILE A 77 -16.95 -9.23 17.68
C ILE A 77 -16.87 -8.82 16.21
N GLY A 78 -16.56 -7.54 15.99
CA GLY A 78 -16.55 -6.92 14.68
C GLY A 78 -15.33 -6.06 14.40
N LEU A 79 -15.17 -5.75 13.11
CA LEU A 79 -14.17 -4.84 12.57
C LEU A 79 -14.89 -3.83 11.67
N ALA A 80 -14.80 -2.56 12.02
CA ALA A 80 -15.21 -1.47 11.16
C ALA A 80 -14.00 -1.05 10.34
N PHE A 81 -14.08 -1.12 9.01
CA PHE A 81 -13.06 -0.57 8.14
C PHE A 81 -13.66 0.54 7.28
N THR A 82 -13.17 1.76 7.48
CA THR A 82 -13.77 2.99 6.95
C THR A 82 -12.71 3.95 6.41
N ASN A 83 -13.15 4.94 5.64
CA ASN A 83 -12.37 6.13 5.40
C ASN A 83 -12.39 7.07 6.62
N SER A 84 -11.65 8.19 6.55
CA SER A 84 -11.58 9.19 7.62
C SER A 84 -12.90 9.86 7.96
N ASP A 85 -13.84 9.91 7.02
CA ASP A 85 -15.19 10.47 7.21
C ASP A 85 -16.18 9.44 7.80
N GLY A 86 -15.74 8.20 8.04
CA GLY A 86 -16.56 7.12 8.60
C GLY A 86 -17.39 6.32 7.59
N THR A 87 -17.20 6.55 6.28
CA THR A 87 -17.82 5.71 5.23
C THR A 87 -17.03 4.42 5.07
N GLY A 88 -17.71 3.28 5.09
CA GLY A 88 -17.07 1.98 4.89
C GLY A 88 -17.99 0.83 5.27
N VAL A 89 -17.40 -0.23 5.82
CA VAL A 89 -18.09 -1.49 6.10
C VAL A 89 -17.90 -1.91 7.55
N LEU A 90 -18.98 -2.40 8.15
CA LEU A 90 -18.97 -3.15 9.40
C LEU A 90 -18.91 -4.63 9.07
N PHE A 91 -17.91 -5.33 9.60
CA PHE A 91 -17.65 -6.71 9.29
C PHE A 91 -17.60 -7.57 10.55
N ASN A 92 -18.45 -8.59 10.59
CA ASN A 92 -18.56 -9.54 11.69
C ASN A 92 -18.23 -10.96 11.16
N PRO A 93 -16.99 -11.46 11.33
CA PRO A 93 -16.60 -12.78 10.83
C PRO A 93 -17.42 -13.92 11.46
N GLY A 94 -17.88 -13.75 12.69
CA GLY A 94 -18.67 -14.72 13.43
C GLY A 94 -20.17 -14.59 13.28
N LEU A 95 -20.66 -13.80 12.30
CA LEU A 95 -22.09 -13.53 12.14
C LEU A 95 -22.94 -14.82 12.18
N GLY A 96 -23.94 -14.84 13.07
CA GLY A 96 -24.81 -15.99 13.30
C GLY A 96 -24.28 -17.06 14.27
N ASN A 97 -23.09 -16.87 14.85
CA ASN A 97 -22.58 -17.69 15.95
C ASN A 97 -22.81 -16.98 17.30
N ASP A 98 -24.05 -17.06 17.78
CA ASP A 98 -24.53 -16.36 18.98
C ASP A 98 -24.17 -17.14 20.26
N GLY A 99 -22.88 -17.21 20.56
CA GLY A 99 -22.40 -17.84 21.77
C GLY A 99 -20.96 -17.48 22.11
N PRO A 100 -20.56 -17.69 23.39
CA PRO A 100 -19.21 -17.41 23.84
C PRO A 100 -18.23 -18.50 23.37
N GLY A 101 -16.93 -18.26 23.61
CA GLY A 101 -15.86 -19.23 23.37
C GLY A 101 -14.98 -18.84 22.20
N THR A 102 -14.27 -19.81 21.63
CA THR A 102 -13.26 -19.59 20.60
C THR A 102 -13.64 -20.27 19.30
N ALA A 103 -13.51 -19.55 18.19
CA ALA A 103 -13.76 -20.07 16.85
C ALA A 103 -12.78 -19.49 15.83
N SER A 104 -12.71 -20.11 14.66
CA SER A 104 -11.91 -19.62 13.53
C SER A 104 -12.78 -19.44 12.31
N TYR A 105 -12.54 -18.34 11.59
CA TYR A 105 -13.32 -17.92 10.44
C TYR A 105 -12.38 -17.58 9.29
N ALA A 106 -12.74 -17.99 8.09
CA ALA A 106 -11.99 -17.64 6.90
C ALA A 106 -12.92 -17.44 5.71
N GLY A 107 -12.57 -16.52 4.82
CA GLY A 107 -13.37 -16.23 3.65
C GLY A 107 -12.73 -15.18 2.76
N ASN A 108 -13.38 -14.95 1.63
CA ASN A 108 -13.13 -13.81 0.77
C ASN A 108 -14.48 -13.17 0.43
N ILE A 109 -14.49 -11.84 0.31
CA ILE A 109 -15.66 -11.06 -0.02
C ILE A 109 -15.22 -10.01 -1.05
N ASP A 110 -15.85 -10.04 -2.22
CA ASP A 110 -15.77 -8.95 -3.18
C ASP A 110 -16.78 -7.87 -2.75
N LEU A 111 -16.29 -6.70 -2.37
CA LEU A 111 -17.13 -5.60 -1.92
C LEU A 111 -17.78 -4.89 -3.09
N ALA A 112 -17.13 -4.86 -4.26
CA ALA A 112 -17.69 -4.23 -5.45
C ALA A 112 -18.91 -5.00 -5.97
N ASP A 113 -18.85 -6.33 -5.96
CA ASP A 113 -20.00 -7.19 -6.30
C ASP A 113 -21.20 -6.99 -5.36
N LEU A 114 -20.94 -6.61 -4.10
CA LEU A 114 -21.95 -6.29 -3.10
C LEU A 114 -22.39 -4.82 -3.11
N GLY A 115 -21.74 -3.95 -3.90
CA GLY A 115 -21.95 -2.51 -3.89
C GLY A 115 -21.53 -1.83 -2.59
N LEU A 116 -20.56 -2.42 -1.89
CA LEU A 116 -20.00 -1.98 -0.61
C LEU A 116 -18.55 -1.47 -0.74
N ASP A 117 -18.00 -1.41 -1.96
CA ASP A 117 -16.71 -0.78 -2.20
C ASP A 117 -16.78 0.72 -1.89
N PHE A 118 -15.67 1.28 -1.40
CA PHE A 118 -15.65 2.69 -1.01
C PHE A 118 -14.27 3.31 -1.22
N ASN A 119 -14.27 4.63 -1.41
CA ASN A 119 -13.06 5.41 -1.59
C ASN A 119 -12.54 5.93 -0.24
N VAL A 120 -11.23 5.81 -0.01
CA VAL A 120 -10.59 6.31 1.22
C VAL A 120 -10.43 7.83 1.26
N GLY A 121 -10.71 8.53 0.16
CA GLY A 121 -10.62 9.98 0.08
C GLY A 121 -9.20 10.49 -0.19
N ALA A 122 -9.04 11.81 -0.22
CA ALA A 122 -7.81 12.47 -0.64
C ALA A 122 -6.63 12.29 0.33
N ASP A 123 -6.90 11.93 1.59
CA ASP A 123 -5.88 11.64 2.59
C ASP A 123 -5.31 10.21 2.47
N GLY A 124 -6.01 9.33 1.76
CA GLY A 124 -5.56 7.95 1.51
C GLY A 124 -5.69 7.02 2.71
N ILE A 125 -6.43 7.41 3.75
CA ILE A 125 -6.43 6.69 5.03
C ILE A 125 -7.56 5.65 5.08
N LEU A 126 -7.16 4.39 5.25
CA LEU A 126 -8.02 3.31 5.71
C LEU A 126 -7.93 3.21 7.23
N ARG A 127 -9.05 3.42 7.91
CA ARG A 127 -9.20 3.30 9.36
C ARG A 127 -9.83 1.95 9.69
N LEU A 128 -9.22 1.22 10.61
CA LEU A 128 -9.71 -0.03 11.18
C LEU A 128 -10.04 0.19 12.65
N GLU A 129 -11.25 -0.17 13.06
CA GLU A 129 -11.68 -0.13 14.44
C GLU A 129 -12.23 -1.50 14.85
N PHE A 130 -11.68 -2.04 15.93
CA PHE A 130 -12.06 -3.34 16.47
C PHE A 130 -13.05 -3.11 17.61
N TYR A 131 -14.24 -3.68 17.46
CA TYR A 131 -15.38 -3.42 18.33
C TYR A 131 -16.09 -4.72 18.70
N ASP A 132 -17.00 -4.61 19.66
CA ASP A 132 -18.02 -5.60 19.99
C ASP A 132 -19.40 -4.93 19.87
N TYR A 133 -20.43 -5.62 19.40
CA TYR A 133 -21.76 -5.02 19.18
C TYR A 133 -22.48 -4.68 20.50
N TYR A 134 -22.07 -5.31 21.60
CA TYR A 134 -22.53 -5.03 22.94
C TYR A 134 -21.33 -4.85 23.89
N ASP A 135 -21.49 -3.96 24.87
CA ASP A 135 -20.53 -3.80 25.97
C ASP A 135 -21.10 -4.60 27.16
N ASP A 136 -20.71 -5.87 27.23
CA ASP A 136 -21.21 -6.84 28.20
C ASP A 136 -20.32 -6.91 29.45
N LEU A 137 -19.03 -6.59 29.29
CA LEU A 137 -18.01 -6.73 30.31
C LEU A 137 -17.28 -5.41 30.57
N ALA A 138 -16.90 -5.17 31.83
CA ALA A 138 -15.93 -4.14 32.14
C ALA A 138 -14.53 -4.56 31.64
N GLY A 139 -14.19 -4.22 30.40
CA GLY A 139 -12.93 -4.56 29.73
C GLY A 139 -13.16 -5.09 28.31
N ALA A 140 -12.33 -6.02 27.87
CA ALA A 140 -12.53 -6.66 26.57
C ALA A 140 -13.68 -7.66 26.63
N ASP A 141 -14.67 -7.50 25.75
CA ASP A 141 -15.72 -8.49 25.44
C ASP A 141 -15.17 -9.62 24.58
N GLY A 142 -14.19 -9.30 23.72
CA GLY A 142 -13.63 -10.25 22.79
C GLY A 142 -12.19 -9.97 22.40
N ARG A 143 -11.60 -10.94 21.69
CA ARG A 143 -10.23 -10.85 21.20
C ARG A 143 -10.08 -11.52 19.85
N TRP A 144 -9.29 -10.86 19.00
CA TRP A 144 -8.71 -11.43 17.79
C TRP A 144 -7.44 -12.18 18.18
N ASP A 145 -7.53 -13.50 18.36
CA ASP A 145 -6.42 -14.31 18.87
C ASP A 145 -5.29 -14.47 17.85
N SER A 146 -5.65 -14.61 16.58
CA SER A 146 -4.69 -14.89 15.50
C SER A 146 -5.24 -14.51 14.13
N GLY A 147 -4.35 -14.47 13.14
CA GLY A 147 -4.70 -14.37 11.75
C GLY A 147 -4.51 -12.98 11.15
N ALA A 148 -5.00 -12.82 9.93
CA ALA A 148 -4.82 -11.61 9.15
C ALA A 148 -6.03 -11.34 8.26
N ILE A 149 -6.18 -10.07 7.88
CA ILE A 149 -7.09 -9.62 6.83
C ILE A 149 -6.28 -8.93 5.74
N THR A 150 -6.61 -9.23 4.49
CA THR A 150 -6.02 -8.64 3.29
C THR A 150 -7.09 -7.84 2.57
N PHE A 151 -6.83 -6.56 2.35
CA PHE A 151 -7.69 -5.66 1.59
C PHE A 151 -7.25 -5.61 0.13
N GLY A 152 -8.20 -5.82 -0.78
CA GLY A 152 -8.04 -5.43 -2.17
C GLY A 152 -8.08 -3.91 -2.29
N VAL A 153 -7.05 -3.33 -2.88
CA VAL A 153 -6.92 -1.88 -3.07
C VAL A 153 -6.77 -1.61 -4.56
N ALA A 154 -7.61 -0.73 -5.10
CA ALA A 154 -7.52 -0.24 -6.46
C ALA A 154 -7.15 1.25 -6.46
N SER A 155 -6.11 1.65 -7.20
CA SER A 155 -5.74 3.06 -7.35
C SER A 155 -6.73 3.77 -8.26
N ALA A 156 -7.03 5.03 -7.95
CA ALA A 156 -7.79 5.92 -8.86
C ALA A 156 -7.06 6.19 -10.19
N THR A 157 -5.76 5.94 -10.28
CA THR A 157 -4.95 6.21 -11.47
C THR A 157 -4.82 4.95 -12.35
N THR A 158 -5.88 4.57 -13.04
CA THR A 158 -5.82 3.62 -14.18
C THR A 158 -5.32 4.29 -15.46
N GLN A 159 -4.57 5.39 -15.35
CA GLN A 159 -3.73 5.82 -16.46
C GLN A 159 -2.42 5.06 -16.32
N ASP A 160 -2.25 4.01 -17.13
CA ASP A 160 -0.95 3.49 -17.51
C ASP A 160 -0.13 4.65 -18.08
N VAL A 161 0.50 5.44 -17.21
CA VAL A 161 1.44 6.47 -17.62
C VAL A 161 2.71 5.71 -18.02
N PRO A 162 3.10 5.68 -19.31
CA PRO A 162 4.33 5.03 -19.72
C PRO A 162 5.47 5.66 -18.93
N GLU A 163 6.20 4.84 -18.16
CA GLU A 163 7.13 5.38 -17.17
C GLU A 163 8.11 6.36 -17.81
N PRO A 164 8.07 7.67 -17.45
CA PRO A 164 8.99 8.64 -18.00
C PRO A 164 10.43 8.29 -17.62
N ALA A 165 10.63 7.60 -16.48
CA ALA A 165 11.92 7.13 -16.03
C ALA A 165 12.53 6.05 -16.95
N THR A 166 11.74 5.12 -17.48
CA THR A 166 12.28 4.05 -18.35
C THR A 166 12.70 4.61 -19.71
N ALA A 167 11.89 5.47 -20.32
CA ALA A 167 12.24 6.15 -21.57
C ALA A 167 13.45 7.08 -21.40
N LEU A 168 13.55 7.78 -20.26
CA LEU A 168 14.63 8.72 -19.99
C LEU A 168 15.92 8.02 -19.54
N LEU A 169 15.85 6.89 -18.84
CA LEU A 169 17.01 6.06 -18.49
C LEU A 169 17.57 5.35 -19.74
N LEU A 170 16.69 4.81 -20.60
CA LEU A 170 17.08 4.23 -21.88
C LEU A 170 17.68 5.30 -22.81
N GLY A 171 16.99 6.45 -22.94
CA GLY A 171 17.45 7.58 -23.74
C GLY A 171 18.76 8.18 -23.21
N GLY A 172 18.89 8.33 -21.89
CA GLY A 172 20.10 8.79 -21.21
C GLY A 172 21.27 7.82 -21.37
N GLY A 173 21.02 6.51 -21.23
CA GLY A 173 22.00 5.46 -21.45
C GLY A 173 22.53 5.45 -22.89
N LEU A 174 21.63 5.56 -23.88
CA LEU A 174 21.99 5.67 -25.29
C LEU A 174 22.77 6.95 -25.60
N ALA A 175 22.37 8.09 -25.04
CA ALA A 175 23.07 9.36 -25.21
C ALA A 175 24.50 9.32 -24.63
N LEU A 176 24.67 8.71 -23.44
CA LEU A 176 25.98 8.51 -22.81
C LEU A 176 26.87 7.58 -23.64
N MET A 177 26.33 6.47 -24.15
CA MET A 177 27.06 5.56 -25.04
C MET A 177 27.46 6.23 -26.35
N GLY A 178 26.57 7.00 -26.97
CA GLY A 178 26.87 7.78 -28.18
C GLY A 178 27.94 8.85 -27.96
N TYR A 179 27.91 9.53 -26.81
CA TYR A 179 28.89 10.54 -26.45
C TYR A 179 30.28 9.93 -26.15
N ALA A 180 30.34 8.77 -25.48
CA ALA A 180 31.57 8.03 -25.25
C ALA A 180 32.18 7.48 -26.55
N GLY A 181 31.35 6.99 -27.48
CA GLY A 181 31.78 6.51 -28.80
C GLY A 181 32.44 7.60 -29.65
N ARG A 182 31.87 8.82 -29.67
CA ARG A 182 32.41 9.96 -30.43
C ARG A 182 33.78 10.41 -29.94
N ARG A 183 34.03 10.39 -28.62
CA ARG A 183 35.35 10.73 -28.04
C ARG A 183 36.44 9.71 -28.42
N LYS A 184 36.07 8.45 -28.59
CA LYS A 184 37.01 7.40 -29.01
C LYS A 184 37.38 7.54 -30.49
N ALA A 185 36.43 7.90 -31.33
CA ALA A 185 36.65 8.16 -32.76
C ALA A 185 37.51 9.41 -33.02
N SER A 186 37.31 10.50 -32.26
CA SER A 186 38.13 11.71 -32.42
C SER A 186 39.60 11.50 -32.02
N ASN A 187 39.86 10.63 -31.04
CA ASN A 187 41.23 10.26 -30.66
C ASN A 187 41.90 9.29 -31.65
N GLY A 188 41.12 8.51 -32.41
CA GLY A 188 41.64 7.66 -33.50
C GLY A 188 41.87 8.41 -34.81
N ALA A 189 41.14 9.49 -35.07
CA ALA A 189 41.35 10.34 -36.25
C ALA A 189 42.61 11.21 -36.11
N ALA A 190 43.00 11.59 -34.88
CA ALA A 190 44.21 12.36 -34.61
C ALA A 190 45.52 11.57 -34.81
N SER A 191 45.48 10.24 -34.93
CA SER A 191 46.68 9.41 -35.15
C SER A 191 46.97 9.06 -36.61
N ASN A 192 46.08 9.39 -37.57
CA ASN A 192 46.25 9.06 -39.00
C ASN A 192 46.62 10.25 -39.90
N GLY A 193 46.99 11.40 -39.33
CA GLY A 193 47.28 12.64 -40.06
C GLY A 193 48.76 12.95 -40.33
N ALA A 194 49.68 11.99 -40.24
CA ALA A 194 51.11 12.23 -40.49
C ALA A 194 51.55 11.59 -41.82
N ALA A 195 51.40 12.33 -42.92
CA ALA A 195 52.18 12.10 -44.12
C ALA A 195 53.31 13.14 -44.19
N PRO A 196 54.59 12.76 -44.29
CA PRO A 196 55.62 13.67 -44.76
C PRO A 196 55.89 13.47 -46.25
N ALA A 197 56.21 14.60 -46.87
CA ALA A 197 56.39 14.82 -48.28
C ALA A 197 57.69 14.25 -48.85
N GLY A 198 57.61 13.91 -50.15
CA GLY A 198 58.62 13.96 -51.21
C GLY A 198 60.12 13.90 -50.89
N ARG A 199 60.81 12.99 -51.59
CA ARG A 199 61.64 13.29 -52.77
C ARG A 199 61.93 12.03 -53.56
#